data_AF-A0A7S0ZK24-F1
#
_entry.id   AF-A0A7S0ZK24-F1
#
_cell.length_a   1.000
_cell.length_b   1.000
_cell.length_c   1.000
_cell.angle_alpha   90.00
_cell.angle_beta   90.00
_cell.angle_gamma   90.00
#
_symmetry.space_group_name_H-M   'P 1'
#
loop_
_entity.id
_entity.type
_entity.pdbx_description
1 polymer ?
#
loop_
_entity_poly.entity_id
_entity_poly.type
_entity_poly.pdbx_seq_one_letter_code
_entity_poly.pdbx_strand_id
1 'polypeptide(L)'
;ALFFSPFAKALNLRPKTTTSPENLSPKTKNNADSLLILVTGATGGTGKRVVKRLIELNAQRKLDSTLPPIKIRALVRNIEAAKETFAKVGVDVDSLELFVGDLANTPPDFYKGSPCALISCTGTKVGPVDDTPDREKYYQGLVFYPPTIMENTPEN
;
A
#
# COMPACT_ATOMS: atom_id res chain seq x y z
N ALA A 1 16.62 -32.50 -22.07
CA ALA A 1 16.38 -31.33 -22.96
C ALA A 1 15.06 -31.41 -23.77
N LEU A 2 14.14 -32.34 -23.50
CA LEU A 2 12.89 -32.51 -24.29
C LEU A 2 11.67 -31.75 -23.76
N PHE A 3 11.77 -31.04 -22.63
CA PHE A 3 10.63 -30.37 -21.99
C PHE A 3 10.18 -29.06 -22.66
N PHE A 4 11.02 -28.48 -23.54
CA PHE A 4 10.77 -27.22 -24.21
C PHE A 4 10.76 -27.36 -25.74
N SER A 5 10.43 -28.54 -26.27
CA SER A 5 10.23 -28.70 -27.72
C SER A 5 8.74 -28.55 -28.08
N PRO A 6 8.41 -27.99 -29.24
CA PRO A 6 7.03 -27.92 -29.73
C PRO A 6 6.41 -29.31 -29.94
N PHE A 7 7.23 -30.35 -30.11
CA PHE A 7 6.78 -31.73 -30.29
C PHE A 7 6.17 -32.32 -29.00
N ALA A 8 6.70 -31.95 -27.83
CA ALA A 8 6.13 -32.37 -26.54
C ALA A 8 4.72 -31.81 -26.28
N LYS A 9 4.39 -30.64 -26.89
CA LYS A 9 3.07 -30.02 -26.85
C LYS A 9 2.04 -30.81 -27.66
N ALA A 10 2.44 -31.38 -28.81
CA ALA A 10 1.56 -32.18 -29.66
C ALA A 10 1.22 -33.54 -29.02
N LEU A 11 2.14 -34.11 -28.25
CA LEU A 11 1.97 -35.41 -27.60
C LEU A 11 1.30 -35.35 -26.22
N ASN A 12 0.84 -34.18 -25.74
CA ASN A 12 0.24 -34.02 -24.40
C ASN A 12 1.10 -34.58 -23.24
N LEU A 13 2.42 -34.68 -23.44
CA LEU A 13 3.37 -35.23 -22.46
C LEU A 13 3.75 -34.21 -21.36
N ARG A 14 3.14 -33.02 -21.36
CA ARG A 14 3.33 -32.06 -20.28
C ARG A 14 2.52 -32.54 -19.08
N PRO A 15 3.15 -32.80 -17.91
CA PRO A 15 2.38 -33.15 -16.72
C PRO A 15 1.40 -32.01 -16.45
N LYS A 16 0.10 -32.32 -16.38
CA LYS A 16 -0.88 -31.38 -15.85
C LYS A 16 -0.43 -31.11 -14.42
N THR A 17 -0.07 -29.86 -14.12
CA THR A 17 0.15 -29.40 -12.75
C THR A 17 -1.18 -29.43 -12.03
N THR A 18 -1.54 -30.61 -11.54
CA THR A 18 -2.56 -30.81 -10.51
C THR A 18 -2.04 -30.21 -9.21
N THR A 19 -2.92 -29.45 -8.56
CA THR A 19 -2.85 -29.00 -7.16
C THR A 19 -1.74 -28.00 -6.79
N SER A 20 -1.89 -26.74 -7.20
CA SER A 20 -1.66 -25.66 -6.23
C SER A 20 -2.74 -25.78 -5.14
N PRO A 21 -2.44 -25.66 -3.84
CA PRO A 21 -3.47 -25.73 -2.82
C PRO A 21 -4.45 -24.58 -3.04
N GLU A 22 -5.64 -24.92 -3.51
CA GLU A 22 -6.85 -24.10 -3.50
C GLU A 22 -7.31 -23.92 -2.05
N ASN A 23 -6.47 -23.32 -1.21
CA ASN A 23 -6.90 -22.66 0.02
C ASN A 23 -7.01 -21.16 -0.28
N LEU A 24 -7.71 -20.82 -1.37
CA LEU A 24 -8.32 -19.51 -1.46
C LEU A 24 -9.52 -19.58 -0.53
N SER A 25 -9.36 -19.00 0.67
CA SER A 25 -10.45 -18.69 1.60
C SER A 25 -11.71 -18.33 0.81
N PRO A 26 -12.90 -18.83 1.19
CA PRO A 26 -14.11 -18.61 0.41
C PRO A 26 -14.20 -17.12 0.08
N LYS A 27 -14.15 -16.81 -1.22
CA LYS A 27 -14.27 -15.45 -1.74
C LYS A 27 -15.69 -15.03 -1.41
N THR A 28 -15.87 -14.58 -0.18
CA THR A 28 -17.17 -14.29 0.39
C THR A 28 -17.70 -13.17 -0.47
N LYS A 29 -18.76 -13.47 -1.24
CA LYS A 29 -19.53 -12.45 -1.93
C LYS A 29 -20.17 -11.62 -0.84
N ASN A 30 -19.42 -10.65 -0.32
CA ASN A 30 -19.89 -9.77 0.72
C ASN A 30 -20.92 -8.86 0.06
N ASN A 31 -22.20 -9.09 0.35
CA ASN A 31 -23.17 -8.00 0.44
C ASN A 31 -22.69 -7.11 1.60
N ALA A 32 -21.64 -6.32 1.35
CA ALA A 32 -21.05 -5.48 2.36
C ALA A 32 -21.81 -4.16 2.39
N ASP A 33 -22.41 -3.84 3.54
CA ASP A 33 -23.01 -2.53 3.82
C ASP A 33 -22.00 -1.37 3.65
N SER A 34 -20.70 -1.67 3.60
CA SER A 34 -19.63 -0.72 3.30
C SER A 34 -18.39 -1.42 2.71
N LEU A 35 -17.69 -0.75 1.79
CA LEU A 35 -16.40 -1.19 1.26
C LEU A 35 -15.29 -0.77 2.23
N LEU A 36 -14.61 -1.76 2.82
CA LEU A 36 -13.45 -1.52 3.68
C LEU A 36 -12.16 -1.44 2.85
N ILE A 37 -11.43 -0.32 2.93
CA ILE A 37 -10.15 -0.09 2.28
C ILE A 37 -9.08 0.16 3.35
N LEU A 38 -7.97 -0.57 3.24
CA LEU A 38 -6.80 -0.42 4.10
C LEU A 38 -5.74 0.41 3.39
N VAL A 39 -5.12 1.36 4.08
CA VAL A 39 -4.04 2.19 3.56
C VAL A 39 -2.84 2.10 4.50
N THR A 40 -1.70 1.66 3.97
CA THR A 40 -0.42 1.66 4.72
C THR A 40 0.48 2.78 4.24
N GLY A 41 1.30 3.35 5.14
CA GLY A 41 2.11 4.53 4.83
C GLY A 41 1.25 5.76 4.55
N ALA A 42 0.12 5.89 5.27
CA ALA A 42 -0.89 6.91 5.02
C ALA A 42 -0.38 8.35 5.28
N THR A 43 0.63 8.51 6.14
CA THR A 43 1.35 9.75 6.47
C THR A 43 2.38 10.15 5.42
N GLY A 44 2.83 9.22 4.57
CA GLY A 44 3.83 9.48 3.56
C GLY A 44 3.38 10.48 2.47
N GLY A 45 4.33 10.96 1.68
CA GLY A 45 4.06 11.93 0.61
C GLY A 45 2.97 11.49 -0.36
N THR A 46 2.96 10.21 -0.74
CA THR A 46 1.91 9.60 -1.58
C THR A 46 0.68 9.20 -0.79
N GLY A 47 0.86 8.62 0.41
CA GLY A 47 -0.24 8.15 1.26
C GLY A 47 -1.27 9.23 1.55
N LYS A 48 -0.84 10.42 1.94
CA LYS A 48 -1.76 11.52 2.29
C LYS A 48 -2.64 11.97 1.12
N ARG A 49 -2.11 11.89 -0.11
CA ARG A 49 -2.86 12.21 -1.35
C ARG A 49 -3.86 11.11 -1.68
N VAL A 50 -3.47 9.85 -1.49
CA VAL A 50 -4.37 8.70 -1.66
C VAL A 50 -5.53 8.78 -0.67
N VAL A 51 -5.25 9.02 0.61
CA VAL A 51 -6.29 9.17 1.64
C VAL A 51 -7.26 10.28 1.29
N LYS A 52 -6.75 11.47 0.95
CA LYS A 52 -7.58 12.59 0.48
C LYS A 52 -8.47 12.18 -0.68
N ARG A 53 -7.90 11.52 -1.69
CA ARG A 53 -8.65 11.10 -2.88
C ARG A 53 -9.75 10.09 -2.54
N LEU A 54 -9.50 9.16 -1.62
CA LEU A 54 -10.50 8.19 -1.17
C LEU A 54 -11.67 8.87 -0.45
N ILE A 55 -11.40 9.90 0.36
CA ILE A 55 -12.44 10.67 1.04
C ILE A 55 -13.30 11.44 0.03
N GLU A 56 -12.68 12.14 -0.92
CA GLU A 56 -13.39 12.83 -2.00
C GLU A 56 -14.29 11.87 -2.79
N LEU A 57 -13.76 10.70 -3.14
CA LEU A 57 -14.52 9.65 -3.82
C LEU A 57 -15.65 9.10 -2.96
N ASN A 58 -15.45 8.97 -1.64
CA ASN A 58 -16.51 8.55 -0.71
C ASN A 58 -17.63 9.59 -0.65
N ALA A 59 -17.29 10.88 -0.60
CA ALA A 59 -18.27 11.97 -0.62
C ALA A 59 -19.09 11.98 -1.91
N GLN A 60 -18.44 11.77 -3.07
CA GLN A 60 -19.12 11.64 -4.36
C GLN A 60 -20.04 10.42 -4.40
N ARG A 61 -19.60 9.28 -3.86
CA ARG A 61 -20.41 8.06 -3.79
C ARG A 61 -21.61 8.18 -2.88
N LYS A 62 -21.52 8.92 -1.77
CA LYS A 62 -22.66 9.15 -0.86
C LYS A 62 -23.84 9.88 -1.51
N LEU A 63 -23.61 10.58 -2.62
CA LEU A 63 -24.68 11.18 -3.41
C LEU A 63 -25.48 10.14 -4.21
N ASP A 64 -24.87 8.98 -4.48
CA ASP A 64 -25.48 7.88 -5.20
C ASP A 64 -25.90 6.79 -4.21
N SER A 65 -27.20 6.71 -3.91
CA SER A 65 -27.76 5.75 -2.95
C SER A 65 -27.62 4.28 -3.39
N THR A 66 -27.22 4.03 -4.63
CA THR A 66 -27.01 2.67 -5.15
C THR A 66 -25.64 2.09 -4.81
N LEU A 67 -24.67 2.94 -4.43
CA LEU A 67 -23.30 2.51 -4.17
C LEU A 67 -23.03 2.37 -2.67
N PRO A 68 -22.29 1.32 -2.25
CA PRO A 68 -21.92 1.16 -0.85
C PRO A 68 -20.91 2.24 -0.41
N PRO A 69 -21.03 2.79 0.81
CA PRO A 69 -20.09 3.75 1.36
C PRO A 69 -18.71 3.11 1.59
N ILE A 70 -17.66 3.94 1.59
CA ILE A 70 -16.28 3.50 1.83
C ILE A 70 -15.89 3.78 3.27
N LYS A 71 -15.35 2.76 3.95
CA LYS A 71 -14.63 2.88 5.22
C LYS A 71 -13.13 2.80 4.96
N ILE A 72 -12.38 3.75 5.50
CA ILE A 72 -10.94 3.89 5.26
C ILE A 72 -10.21 3.66 6.57
N ARG A 73 -9.30 2.69 6.59
CA ARG A 73 -8.35 2.48 7.69
C ARG A 73 -6.96 2.90 7.29
N ALA A 74 -6.36 3.77 8.07
CA ALA A 74 -4.99 4.23 7.86
C ALA A 74 -4.08 3.65 8.93
N LEU A 75 -3.07 2.88 8.50
CA LEU A 75 -1.98 2.44 9.35
C LEU A 75 -0.96 3.59 9.47
N VAL A 76 -0.74 4.04 10.70
CA VAL A 76 0.12 5.16 11.06
C VAL A 76 1.02 4.76 12.22
N ARG A 77 2.24 5.28 12.30
CA ARG A 77 3.14 4.98 13.42
C ARG A 77 2.89 5.86 14.63
N ASN A 78 2.49 7.12 14.40
CA ASN A 78 2.16 8.09 15.43
C ASN A 78 0.86 8.83 15.08
N ILE A 79 -0.11 8.84 15.99
CA ILE A 79 -1.43 9.47 15.79
C ILE A 79 -1.31 10.99 15.69
N GLU A 80 -0.47 11.62 16.50
CA GLU A 80 -0.34 13.08 16.56
C GLU A 80 0.28 13.62 15.26
N ALA A 81 1.39 13.02 14.82
CA ALA A 81 2.02 13.34 13.55
C ALA A 81 1.08 13.08 12.36
N ALA A 82 0.25 12.04 12.43
CA ALA A 82 -0.73 11.74 11.41
C ALA A 82 -1.82 12.82 11.34
N LYS A 83 -2.35 13.26 12.49
CA LYS A 83 -3.35 14.34 12.56
C LYS A 83 -2.83 15.62 11.94
N GLU A 84 -1.59 16.01 12.27
CA GLU A 84 -0.97 17.21 11.70
C GLU A 84 -0.79 17.08 10.17
N THR A 85 -0.35 15.91 9.71
CA THR A 85 -0.15 15.63 8.28
C THR A 85 -1.46 15.68 7.50
N PHE A 86 -2.54 15.12 8.04
CA PHE A 86 -3.86 15.13 7.41
C PHE A 86 -4.48 16.53 7.44
N ALA A 87 -4.32 17.28 8.53
CA ALA A 87 -4.77 18.67 8.63
C ALA A 87 -4.12 19.54 7.53
N LYS A 88 -2.82 19.38 7.28
CA LYS A 88 -2.09 20.10 6.20
C LYS A 88 -2.66 19.84 4.79
N VAL A 89 -3.32 18.71 4.58
CA VAL A 89 -3.84 18.28 3.28
C VAL A 89 -5.36 18.51 3.17
N GLY A 90 -5.99 19.00 4.24
CA GLY A 90 -7.44 19.24 4.32
C GLY A 90 -8.23 17.94 4.45
N VAL A 91 -7.71 16.98 5.21
CA VAL A 91 -8.34 15.69 5.46
C VAL A 91 -8.89 15.65 6.88
N ASP A 92 -10.20 15.43 7.01
CA ASP A 92 -10.87 15.29 8.29
C ASP A 92 -10.52 13.93 8.93
N VAL A 93 -9.85 13.95 10.08
CA VAL A 93 -9.37 12.74 10.75
C VAL A 93 -10.52 11.86 11.25
N ASP A 94 -11.65 12.46 11.61
CA ASP A 94 -12.84 11.73 12.07
C ASP A 94 -13.50 10.89 10.96
N SER A 95 -13.15 11.15 9.69
CA SER A 95 -13.58 10.33 8.55
C SER A 95 -12.74 9.06 8.35
N LEU A 96 -11.73 8.86 9.18
CA LEU A 96 -10.72 7.80 9.09
C LEU A 96 -10.66 6.99 10.37
N GLU A 97 -10.46 5.68 10.22
CA GLU A 97 -10.07 4.83 11.33
C GLU A 97 -8.54 4.73 11.36
N LEU A 98 -7.91 5.38 12.35
CA LEU A 98 -6.45 5.34 12.52
C LEU A 98 -6.04 4.13 13.34
N PHE A 99 -5.08 3.36 12.83
CA PHE A 99 -4.46 2.24 13.52
C PHE A 99 -2.99 2.53 13.75
N VAL A 100 -2.56 2.43 15.01
CA VAL A 100 -1.15 2.58 15.36
C VAL A 100 -0.41 1.28 15.09
N GLY A 101 0.59 1.33 14.23
CA GLY A 101 1.44 0.18 13.93
C GLY A 101 2.38 0.44 12.77
N ASP A 102 3.20 -0.58 12.48
CA ASP A 102 4.13 -0.58 11.36
C ASP A 102 3.88 -1.82 10.49
N LEU A 103 4.37 -1.84 9.26
CA LEU A 103 4.25 -3.02 8.39
C LEU A 103 4.89 -4.28 8.99
N ALA A 104 5.98 -4.11 9.76
CA ALA A 104 6.62 -5.22 10.46
C ALA A 104 5.80 -5.74 11.66
N ASN A 105 4.94 -4.88 12.24
CA ASN A 105 4.11 -5.20 13.39
C ASN A 105 2.76 -4.49 13.27
N THR A 106 1.84 -5.11 12.51
CA THR A 106 0.50 -4.58 12.28
C THR A 106 -0.47 -5.10 13.33
N PRO A 107 -1.33 -4.25 13.92
CA PRO A 107 -2.33 -4.70 14.87
C PRO A 107 -3.35 -5.61 14.16
N PRO A 108 -3.72 -6.78 14.72
CA PRO A 108 -4.66 -7.71 14.08
C PRO A 108 -6.02 -7.05 13.74
N ASP A 109 -6.47 -6.11 14.56
CA ASP A 109 -7.71 -5.38 14.37
C ASP A 109 -7.73 -4.53 13.08
N PHE A 110 -6.56 -4.17 12.54
CA PHE A 110 -6.45 -3.46 11.26
C PHE A 110 -7.12 -4.22 10.12
N TYR A 111 -7.04 -5.55 10.13
CA TYR A 111 -7.57 -6.42 9.07
C TYR A 111 -9.00 -6.91 9.32
N LYS A 112 -9.61 -6.58 10.46
CA LYS A 112 -10.91 -7.11 10.88
C LYS A 112 -12.06 -6.61 9.99
N GLY A 113 -12.94 -7.48 9.51
CA GLY A 113 -14.12 -7.07 8.75
C GLY A 113 -13.95 -7.10 7.22
N SER A 114 -13.18 -8.06 6.70
CA SER A 114 -13.10 -8.39 5.28
C SER A 114 -12.74 -7.21 4.37
N PRO A 115 -11.48 -6.75 4.38
CA PRO A 115 -11.03 -5.66 3.53
C PRO A 115 -11.19 -6.01 2.05
N CYS A 116 -11.77 -5.08 1.29
CA CYS A 116 -11.94 -5.21 -0.15
C CYS A 116 -10.64 -4.91 -0.90
N ALA A 117 -9.83 -3.98 -0.37
CA ALA A 117 -8.59 -3.55 -0.99
C ALA A 117 -7.56 -3.11 0.06
N LEU A 118 -6.29 -3.29 -0.28
CA LEU A 118 -5.14 -2.77 0.45
C LEU A 118 -4.33 -1.88 -0.50
N ILE A 119 -4.11 -0.64 -0.13
CA ILE A 119 -3.27 0.31 -0.87
C ILE A 119 -2.00 0.55 -0.05
N SER A 120 -0.87 0.08 -0.57
CA SER A 120 0.42 0.30 0.07
C SER A 120 1.10 1.54 -0.47
N CYS A 121 1.32 2.53 0.40
CA CYS A 121 2.07 3.76 0.11
C CYS A 121 3.35 3.86 0.95
N THR A 122 3.80 2.75 1.53
CA THR A 122 5.04 2.68 2.29
C THR A 122 6.23 2.65 1.35
N GLY A 123 7.25 3.46 1.66
CA GLY A 123 8.51 3.44 0.95
C GLY A 123 9.58 4.15 1.78
N THR A 124 10.79 3.63 1.73
CA THR A 124 11.95 4.24 2.38
C THR A 124 12.69 5.10 1.36
N LYS A 125 13.00 6.34 1.73
CA LYS A 125 13.82 7.22 0.90
C LYS A 125 15.29 6.85 1.07
N VAL A 126 15.87 6.32 0.00
CA VAL A 126 17.28 5.95 -0.06
C VAL A 126 17.99 6.92 -0.99
N GLY A 127 19.19 7.29 -0.59
CA GLY A 127 20.04 8.13 -1.41
C GLY A 127 21.37 8.39 -0.73
N PRO A 128 22.15 9.30 -1.31
CA PRO A 128 23.50 9.58 -0.86
C PRO A 128 23.50 10.47 0.38
N VAL A 129 24.50 10.33 1.24
CA VAL A 129 24.64 11.15 2.46
C VAL A 129 24.80 12.64 2.12
N ASP A 130 25.61 12.94 1.09
CA ASP A 130 25.92 14.29 0.64
C ASP A 130 25.39 14.53 -0.79
N ASP A 131 24.08 14.76 -0.95
CA ASP A 131 23.50 15.13 -2.24
C ASP A 131 23.69 16.63 -2.53
N THR A 132 24.64 16.98 -3.40
CA THR A 132 24.78 18.34 -3.95
C THR A 132 23.84 18.50 -5.16
N PRO A 133 23.16 19.65 -5.36
CA PRO A 133 22.16 19.85 -6.42
C PRO A 133 22.64 19.48 -7.83
N ASP A 134 23.86 19.85 -8.16
CA ASP A 134 24.43 19.62 -9.50
C ASP A 134 24.89 18.18 -9.73
N ARG A 135 24.87 17.34 -8.68
CA ARG A 135 25.19 15.91 -8.77
C ARG A 135 26.53 15.62 -9.47
N GLU A 136 27.45 16.59 -9.48
CA GLU A 136 28.76 16.52 -10.17
C GLU A 136 29.55 15.26 -9.78
N LYS A 137 29.41 14.86 -8.50
CA LYS A 137 30.02 13.66 -7.91
C LYS A 137 29.52 12.33 -8.50
N TYR A 138 28.36 12.29 -9.17
CA TYR A 138 27.78 11.08 -9.77
C TYR A 138 28.18 10.85 -11.23
N TYR A 139 28.73 11.86 -11.91
CA TYR A 139 29.00 11.76 -13.35
C TYR A 139 30.32 11.07 -13.72
N GLN A 140 31.23 10.88 -12.76
CA GLN A 140 32.58 10.38 -13.07
C GLN A 140 32.84 8.92 -12.68
N GLY A 141 31.88 8.22 -12.06
CA GLY A 141 32.09 6.82 -11.62
C GLY A 141 33.27 6.63 -10.64
N LEU A 142 33.86 7.72 -10.15
CA LEU A 142 35.07 7.73 -9.32
C LEU A 142 34.76 7.41 -7.85
N VAL A 143 33.53 7.62 -7.38
CA VAL A 143 33.14 7.41 -5.98
C VAL A 143 31.82 6.67 -5.90
N PHE A 144 31.87 5.46 -5.36
CA PHE A 144 30.71 4.65 -5.00
C PHE A 144 30.34 4.96 -3.55
N TYR A 145 29.14 5.51 -3.32
CA TYR A 145 28.63 5.68 -1.96
C TYR A 145 27.70 4.53 -1.60
N PRO A 146 27.81 3.97 -0.38
CA PRO A 146 26.84 3.01 0.09
C PRO A 146 25.46 3.69 0.15
N PRO A 147 24.39 3.04 -0.36
CA PRO A 147 23.05 3.58 -0.27
C PRO A 147 22.71 3.81 1.21
N THR A 148 22.40 5.06 1.57
CA THR A 148 22.04 5.43 2.93
C THR A 148 20.57 5.83 2.96
N ILE A 149 19.88 5.51 4.05
CA ILE A 149 18.51 5.95 4.24
C ILE A 149 18.59 7.45 4.57
N MET A 150 18.14 8.31 3.65
CA MET A 150 18.34 9.77 3.71
C MET A 150 17.48 10.48 4.75
N GLU A 151 16.58 9.74 5.40
CA GLU A 151 15.57 10.31 6.26
C GLU A 151 15.54 9.55 7.59
N ASN A 152 15.67 10.29 8.69
CA ASN A 152 14.70 10.13 9.77
C ASN A 152 13.37 10.62 9.19
N THR A 153 12.64 9.76 8.49
CA THR A 153 11.19 9.98 8.29
C THR A 153 10.64 10.27 9.70
N PRO A 154 9.69 11.21 9.92
CA PRO A 154 9.14 11.57 11.24
C PRO A 154 8.31 10.43 11.89
N GLU A 155 8.89 9.23 11.86
CA GLU A 155 8.33 7.89 11.94
C GLU A 155 9.34 6.93 12.61
N ASN A 156 10.36 7.47 13.28
CA ASN A 156 11.20 6.80 14.29
C ASN A 156 10.93 7.39 15.66
#